data_AF-A0A7R9Y514-F1
#
_entry.id   AF-A0A7R9Y514-F1
#
_cell.length_a   1.000
_cell.length_b   1.000
_cell.length_c   1.000
_cell.angle_alpha   90.00
_cell.angle_beta   90.00
_cell.angle_gamma   90.00
#
_symmetry.space_group_name_H-M   'P 1'
#
loop_
_entity.id
_entity.type
_entity.pdbx_description
1 polymer ?
#
loop_
_entity_poly.entity_id
_entity_poly.type
_entity_poly.pdbx_seq_one_letter_code
_entity_poly.pdbx_strand_id
1 'polypeptide(L)'
;RGAAGVFSSRVQGGSGRARGSGSGSDSGSGSARVDDATARELATAIAHARAREREMFRVVEDAAKALSDAERDRAAAANRATESERRARDAERRCEEEAARAAALERELATRVARGG
;
A
#
# COMPACT_ATOMS: atom_id res chain seq x y z
N ARG A 1 8.13 55.80 37.57
CA ARG A 1 7.51 57.13 37.81
C ARG A 1 7.25 57.77 36.45
N GLY A 2 6.01 58.24 36.22
CA GLY A 2 5.55 59.04 35.06
C GLY A 2 5.29 58.24 33.76
N ALA A 3 4.23 58.43 32.97
CA ALA A 3 3.06 59.31 32.98
C ALA A 3 2.00 58.65 32.06
N ALA A 4 0.77 58.39 32.51
CA ALA A 4 -0.45 59.17 32.20
C ALA A 4 -0.65 59.52 30.70
N GLY A 5 -1.65 58.90 30.07
CA GLY A 5 -2.17 59.27 28.76
C GLY A 5 -3.56 58.69 28.57
N VAL A 6 -4.57 59.54 28.74
CA VAL A 6 -5.99 59.23 28.99
C VAL A 6 -6.72 59.06 27.65
N PHE A 7 -7.43 57.94 27.44
CA PHE A 7 -8.43 57.85 26.37
C PHE A 7 -9.76 58.40 26.87
N SER A 8 -10.10 59.61 26.43
CA SER A 8 -11.45 60.16 26.52
C SER A 8 -11.75 60.98 25.28
N SER A 9 -12.67 60.50 24.46
CA SER A 9 -13.47 61.36 23.58
C SER A 9 -14.88 60.80 23.51
N ARG A 10 -15.69 61.22 24.48
CA ARG A 10 -17.14 61.20 24.45
C ARG A 10 -17.60 62.08 23.28
N VAL A 11 -18.08 61.49 22.19
CA VAL A 11 -18.84 62.22 21.18
C VAL A 11 -20.29 62.30 21.66
N GLN A 12 -20.64 63.49 22.16
CA GLN A 12 -21.99 63.89 22.53
C GLN A 12 -22.49 64.87 21.46
N GLY A 13 -23.55 64.48 20.75
CA GLY A 13 -24.26 65.31 19.78
C GLY A 13 -25.03 64.40 18.82
N GLY A 14 -26.34 64.48 18.65
CA GLY A 14 -27.35 65.38 19.19
C GLY A 14 -28.72 64.77 18.90
N SER A 15 -29.71 65.23 19.65
CA SER A 15 -31.11 64.85 19.53
C SER A 15 -31.71 65.27 18.18
N GLY A 16 -32.25 64.32 17.42
CA GLY A 16 -33.07 64.59 16.25
C GLY A 16 -34.15 63.52 16.11
N ARG A 17 -35.35 63.80 16.61
CA ARG A 17 -36.54 63.02 16.24
C ARG A 17 -36.90 63.39 14.80
N ALA A 18 -36.81 62.43 13.88
CA ALA A 18 -37.48 62.49 12.60
C ALA A 18 -38.48 61.33 12.53
N ARG A 19 -39.77 61.66 12.55
CA ARG A 19 -40.84 60.77 12.09
C ARG A 19 -40.79 60.75 10.57
N GLY A 20 -40.68 59.57 9.96
CA GLY A 20 -40.70 59.41 8.52
C GLY A 20 -40.86 57.94 8.15
N SER A 21 -42.01 57.62 7.56
CA SER A 21 -42.41 56.31 7.06
C SER A 21 -41.51 55.83 5.91
N GLY A 22 -41.19 54.54 5.85
CA GLY A 22 -40.56 53.96 4.66
C GLY A 22 -39.94 52.58 4.91
N SER A 23 -40.55 51.55 4.33
CA SER A 23 -40.04 50.19 4.25
C SER A 23 -38.68 50.12 3.53
N GLY A 24 -37.75 49.32 4.05
CA GLY A 24 -36.49 48.99 3.40
C GLY A 24 -35.85 47.79 4.07
N SER A 25 -36.13 46.60 3.54
CA SER A 25 -35.55 45.34 3.99
C SER A 25 -34.13 45.21 3.47
N ASP A 26 -33.11 45.55 4.26
CA ASP A 26 -31.73 45.18 3.95
C ASP A 26 -31.40 43.80 4.52
N SER A 27 -32.08 42.81 3.93
CA SER A 27 -31.75 41.40 4.06
C SER A 27 -30.64 41.07 3.06
N GLY A 28 -29.44 40.74 3.52
CA GLY A 28 -28.43 40.24 2.59
C GLY A 28 -27.06 40.01 3.18
N SER A 29 -26.93 39.06 4.11
CA SER A 29 -25.67 38.34 4.25
C SER A 29 -25.29 37.79 2.87
N GLY A 30 -24.19 38.28 2.31
CA GLY A 30 -23.66 37.90 1.00
C GLY A 30 -23.23 36.44 0.98
N SER A 31 -24.18 35.52 0.95
CA SER A 31 -23.96 34.13 0.55
C SER A 31 -23.89 34.15 -0.97
N ALA A 32 -22.69 33.98 -1.54
CA ALA A 32 -22.52 33.73 -2.96
C ALA A 32 -23.32 32.46 -3.28
N ARG A 33 -24.53 32.62 -3.82
CA ARG A 33 -25.34 31.50 -4.26
C ARG A 33 -24.64 30.94 -5.48
N VAL A 34 -23.97 29.81 -5.30
CA VAL A 34 -23.47 28.99 -6.41
C VAL A 34 -24.69 28.67 -7.27
N ASP A 35 -24.62 28.99 -8.56
CA ASP A 35 -25.71 28.65 -9.47
C ASP A 35 -25.80 27.12 -9.62
N ASP A 36 -27.01 26.64 -9.92
CA ASP A 36 -27.30 25.21 -10.00
C ASP A 36 -26.46 24.52 -11.08
N ALA A 37 -26.06 25.25 -12.13
CA ALA A 37 -25.17 24.75 -13.18
C ALA A 37 -23.76 24.43 -12.63
N THR A 38 -23.15 25.38 -11.91
CA THR A 38 -21.84 25.22 -11.27
C THR A 38 -21.89 24.12 -10.21
N ALA A 39 -22.99 24.01 -9.45
CA ALA A 39 -23.17 22.94 -8.48
C ALA A 39 -23.18 21.55 -9.13
N ARG A 40 -23.85 21.39 -10.28
CA ARG A 40 -23.88 20.13 -11.06
C ARG A 40 -22.53 19.80 -11.69
N GLU A 41 -21.79 20.79 -12.18
CA GLU A 41 -20.44 20.61 -12.71
C GLU A 41 -19.47 20.14 -11.62
N LEU A 42 -19.50 20.77 -10.44
CA LEU A 42 -18.70 20.36 -9.29
C LEU A 42 -19.06 18.95 -8.82
N ALA A 43 -20.35 18.60 -8.76
CA ALA A 43 -20.78 17.26 -8.40
C ALA A 43 -20.25 16.20 -9.38
N THR A 44 -20.27 16.50 -10.68
CA THR A 44 -19.72 15.62 -11.73
C THR A 44 -18.20 15.47 -11.58
N ALA A 45 -17.47 16.57 -11.37
CA ALA A 45 -16.03 16.55 -11.16
C ALA A 45 -15.64 15.73 -9.91
N ILE A 46 -16.38 15.88 -8.81
CA ILE A 46 -16.19 15.10 -7.58
C ILE A 46 -16.46 13.61 -7.82
N ALA A 47 -17.51 13.27 -8.58
CA ALA A 47 -17.81 11.88 -8.91
C ALA A 47 -16.69 11.23 -9.73
N HIS A 48 -16.15 11.95 -10.74
CA HIS A 48 -15.00 11.48 -11.52
C HIS A 48 -13.74 11.33 -10.67
N ALA A 49 -13.44 12.30 -9.79
CA ALA A 49 -12.29 12.21 -8.90
C ALA A 49 -12.38 10.99 -7.98
N ARG A 50 -13.56 10.71 -7.40
CA ARG A 50 -13.79 9.52 -6.57
C ARG A 50 -13.71 8.22 -7.35
N ALA A 51 -14.18 8.20 -8.60
CA ALA A 51 -14.05 7.03 -9.46
C ALA A 51 -12.58 6.71 -9.73
N ARG A 52 -11.77 7.72 -10.06
CA ARG A 52 -10.32 7.59 -10.27
C ARG A 52 -9.60 7.15 -9.01
N GLU A 53 -9.96 7.70 -7.85
CA GLU A 53 -9.41 7.30 -6.56
C GLU A 53 -9.64 5.80 -6.29
N ARG A 54 -10.87 5.32 -6.50
CA ARG A 54 -11.20 3.88 -6.35
C ARG A 54 -10.43 3.00 -7.32
N GLU A 55 -10.24 3.45 -8.55
CA GLU A 55 -9.43 2.74 -9.54
C GLU A 55 -7.97 2.64 -9.11
N MET A 56 -7.38 3.74 -8.62
CA MET A 56 -6.02 3.73 -8.09
C MET A 56 -5.87 2.78 -6.90
N PHE A 57 -6.85 2.76 -5.99
CA PHE A 57 -6.84 1.80 -4.87
C PHE A 57 -6.82 0.35 -5.37
N ARG A 58 -7.64 -0.01 -6.37
CA ARG A 58 -7.64 -1.35 -6.95
C ARG A 58 -6.30 -1.71 -7.58
N VAL A 59 -5.68 -0.78 -8.32
CA VAL A 59 -4.36 -1.00 -8.91
C VAL A 59 -3.31 -1.30 -7.84
N VAL A 60 -3.35 -0.59 -6.71
CA VAL A 60 -2.44 -0.82 -5.59
C VAL A 60 -2.71 -2.18 -4.92
N GLU A 61 -3.97 -2.56 -4.72
CA GLU A 61 -4.34 -3.86 -4.17
C GLU A 61 -3.88 -5.01 -5.07
N ASP A 62 -4.11 -4.90 -6.37
CA ASP A 62 -3.67 -5.90 -7.36
C ASP A 62 -2.14 -6.00 -7.41
N ALA A 63 -1.44 -4.86 -7.36
CA ALA A 63 0.02 -4.84 -7.30
C ALA A 63 0.55 -5.49 -6.01
N ALA A 64 -0.06 -5.20 -4.86
CA ALA A 64 0.32 -5.81 -3.59
C ALA A 64 0.11 -7.33 -3.60
N LYS A 65 -1.01 -7.78 -4.18
CA LYS A 65 -1.29 -9.22 -4.35
C LYS A 65 -0.26 -9.89 -5.26
N ALA A 66 0.04 -9.28 -6.41
CA ALA A 66 1.03 -9.79 -7.35
C ALA A 66 2.43 -9.89 -6.73
N LEU A 67 2.82 -8.92 -5.90
CA LEU A 67 4.08 -8.97 -5.15
C LEU A 67 4.09 -10.14 -4.16
N SER A 68 3.01 -10.33 -3.40
CA SER A 68 2.89 -11.44 -2.46
C SER A 68 2.91 -12.82 -3.16
N ASP A 69 2.23 -12.94 -4.30
CA ASP A 69 2.27 -14.16 -5.12
C ASP A 69 3.69 -14.43 -5.63
N ALA A 70 4.38 -13.40 -6.14
CA ALA A 70 5.76 -13.53 -6.63
C ALA A 70 6.75 -13.93 -5.52
N GLU A 71 6.57 -13.42 -4.29
CA GLU A 71 7.37 -13.83 -3.13
C GLU A 71 7.15 -15.31 -2.78
N ARG A 72 5.88 -15.77 -2.79
CA ARG A 72 5.54 -17.17 -2.58
C ARG A 72 6.17 -18.08 -3.65
N ASP A 73 6.11 -17.67 -4.91
CA ASP A 73 6.70 -18.43 -6.02
C ASP A 73 8.23 -18.51 -5.91
N ARG A 74 8.89 -17.41 -5.52
CA ARG A 74 10.33 -17.41 -5.26
C ARG A 74 10.71 -18.36 -4.12
N ALA A 75 9.96 -18.35 -3.03
CA ALA A 75 10.19 -19.27 -1.91
C ALA A 75 9.98 -20.73 -2.34
N ALA A 76 8.93 -21.02 -3.11
CA ALA A 76 8.68 -22.35 -3.63
C ALA A 76 9.77 -22.82 -4.61
N ALA A 77 10.31 -21.93 -5.43
CA ALA A 77 11.43 -22.23 -6.32
C ALA A 77 12.71 -22.53 -5.53
N ALA A 78 13.02 -21.75 -4.49
CA ALA A 78 14.18 -21.98 -3.63
C ALA A 78 14.10 -23.33 -2.89
N ASN A 79 12.93 -23.69 -2.38
CA ASN A 79 12.71 -24.99 -1.74
C ASN A 79 12.91 -26.14 -2.73
N ARG A 80 12.37 -26.03 -3.95
CA ARG A 80 12.56 -27.03 -5.00
C ARG A 80 14.03 -27.19 -5.39
N ALA A 81 14.78 -26.09 -5.49
CA ALA A 81 16.21 -26.14 -5.76
C ALA A 81 16.95 -26.87 -4.63
N THR A 82 16.69 -26.51 -3.38
CA THR A 82 17.29 -27.17 -2.20
C THR A 82 16.97 -28.67 -2.15
N GLU A 83 15.72 -29.05 -2.41
CA GLU A 83 15.32 -30.46 -2.49
C GLU A 83 16.00 -31.19 -3.65
N SER A 84 16.16 -30.54 -4.81
CA SER A 84 16.84 -31.15 -5.95
C SER A 84 18.32 -31.41 -5.65
N GLU A 85 19.01 -30.48 -5.00
CA GLU A 85 20.39 -30.68 -4.53
C GLU A 85 20.48 -31.84 -3.54
N ARG A 86 19.53 -31.92 -2.59
CA ARG A 86 19.49 -33.04 -1.65
C ARG A 86 19.32 -34.37 -2.38
N ARG A 87 18.37 -34.47 -3.31
CA ARG A 87 18.14 -35.68 -4.11
C ARG A 87 19.35 -36.06 -4.95
N ALA A 88 20.06 -35.09 -5.53
CA ALA A 88 21.28 -35.33 -6.28
C ALA A 88 22.38 -35.93 -5.40
N ARG A 89 22.66 -35.32 -4.25
CA ARG A 89 23.62 -35.85 -3.27
C ARG A 89 23.22 -37.23 -2.74
N ASP A 90 21.93 -37.45 -2.51
CA ASP A 90 21.43 -38.75 -2.07
C ASP A 90 21.62 -39.83 -3.15
N ALA A 91 21.43 -39.47 -4.42
CA ALA A 91 21.68 -40.37 -5.55
C ALA A 91 23.17 -40.69 -5.71
N GLU A 92 24.04 -39.68 -5.61
CA GLU A 92 25.50 -39.86 -5.62
C GLU A 92 25.95 -40.84 -4.54
N ARG A 93 25.49 -40.66 -3.30
CA ARG A 93 25.82 -41.58 -2.20
C ARG A 93 25.37 -43.01 -2.46
N ARG A 94 24.18 -43.21 -3.06
CA ARG A 94 23.72 -44.56 -3.44
C ARG A 94 24.61 -45.19 -4.50
N CYS A 95 25.01 -44.42 -5.51
CA CYS A 95 25.93 -44.91 -6.54
C CYS A 95 27.29 -45.30 -5.94
N GLU A 96 27.83 -44.50 -5.01
CA GLU A 96 29.06 -44.82 -4.29
C GLU A 96 28.93 -46.09 -3.45
N GLU A 97 27.83 -46.24 -2.70
CA GLU A 97 27.55 -47.44 -1.91
C GLU A 97 27.40 -48.70 -2.78
N GLU A 98 26.72 -48.59 -3.92
CA GLU A 98 26.56 -49.68 -4.87
C GLU A 98 27.90 -50.08 -5.50
N ALA A 99 28.73 -49.10 -5.90
CA ALA A 99 30.07 -49.34 -6.41
C ALA A 99 30.97 -50.03 -5.37
N ALA A 100 30.91 -49.58 -4.11
CA ALA A 100 31.65 -50.20 -3.02
C ALA A 100 31.21 -51.65 -2.76
N ARG A 101 29.90 -51.94 -2.82
CA ARG A 101 29.36 -53.30 -2.71
C ARG A 101 29.82 -54.18 -3.87
N ALA A 102 29.79 -53.68 -5.10
CA ALA A 102 30.27 -54.41 -6.27
C ALA A 102 31.76 -54.76 -6.13
N ALA A 103 32.60 -53.77 -5.77
CA ALA A 103 34.03 -54.00 -5.55
C ALA A 103 34.31 -55.00 -4.41
N ALA A 104 33.49 -55.01 -3.35
CA ALA A 104 33.62 -55.99 -2.27
C ALA A 104 33.29 -57.41 -2.76
N LEU A 105 32.23 -57.57 -3.56
CA LEU A 105 31.87 -58.86 -4.16
C LEU A 105 32.95 -59.36 -5.12
N GLU A 106 33.51 -58.49 -5.96
CA GLU A 106 34.63 -58.85 -6.86
C GLU A 106 35.84 -59.36 -6.07
N ARG A 107 36.21 -58.68 -4.97
CA ARG A 107 37.28 -59.13 -4.08
C ARG A 107 36.97 -60.47 -3.44
N GLU A 108 35.75 -60.67 -2.95
CA GLU A 108 35.34 -61.94 -2.36
C GLU A 108 35.45 -63.08 -3.38
N LEU A 109 34.94 -62.89 -4.60
CA LEU A 109 35.05 -63.86 -5.68
C LEU A 109 36.51 -64.17 -6.01
N ALA A 110 37.36 -63.16 -6.15
CA ALA A 110 38.80 -63.35 -6.39
C ALA A 110 39.46 -64.18 -5.27
N THR A 111 39.14 -63.91 -4.00
CA THR A 111 39.67 -64.70 -2.88
C THR A 111 39.15 -66.13 -2.85
N ARG A 112 37.91 -66.38 -3.26
CA ARG A 112 37.35 -67.75 -3.37
C ARG A 112 38.05 -68.53 -4.46
N VAL A 113 38.27 -67.92 -5.64
CA VAL A 113 39.01 -68.54 -6.75
C VAL A 113 40.43 -68.91 -6.32
N ALA A 114 41.14 -67.99 -5.64
CA ALA A 114 42.51 -68.24 -5.17
C ALA A 114 42.62 -69.36 -4.10
N ARG A 115 41.53 -69.75 -3.43
CA ARG A 115 41.50 -70.81 -2.42
C ARG A 115 40.98 -72.15 -2.94
N GLY A 116 40.31 -72.17 -4.09
CA GLY A 116 39.60 -73.34 -4.62
C GLY A 116 40.14 -73.90 -5.94
N GLY A 117 41.26 -73.37 -6.44
CA GLY A 117 42.03 -73.92 -7.57
C GLY A 117 43.37 -74.45 -7.10
#